data_AF-A0A258ZCY9-F1
#
_entry.id   AF-A0A258ZCY9-F1
#
_cell.length_a   1.000
_cell.length_b   1.000
_cell.length_c   1.000
_cell.angle_alpha   90.00
_cell.angle_beta   90.00
_cell.angle_gamma   90.00
#
_symmetry.space_group_name_H-M   'P 1'
#
loop_
_entity.id
_entity.type
_entity.pdbx_description
1 polymer ?
#
loop_
_entity_poly.entity_id
_entity_poly.type
_entity_poly.pdbx_seq_one_letter_code
_entity_poly.pdbx_strand_id
1 'polypeptide(L)'
;MLNMIPAARLSKNLERWLYIVAIGHILLGFALPVLAFSSGFDFYAGQLRDTFWGAATVPAEALAFQRWIVALFGPTVASWGILMAYLVRAGVRSKEQWPWNGLLLSLIAWAPLDIAISLLHGFWLHVAIDIVAVTLIAVPALILRMARDN
;
A
#
# COMPACT_ATOMS: atom_id res chain seq x y z
N MET A 1 -30.28 1.88 -20.35
CA MET A 1 -29.70 3.24 -20.17
C MET A 1 -28.79 3.20 -18.95
N LEU A 2 -27.51 2.89 -19.14
CA LEU A 2 -26.51 2.94 -18.08
C LEU A 2 -26.17 4.42 -17.85
N ASN A 3 -26.47 4.93 -16.66
CA ASN A 3 -26.12 6.28 -16.24
C ASN A 3 -24.60 6.45 -16.33
N MET A 4 -24.14 7.14 -17.37
CA MET A 4 -22.78 7.63 -17.44
C MET A 4 -22.62 8.65 -16.31
N ILE A 5 -21.91 8.26 -15.24
CA ILE A 5 -21.39 9.23 -14.29
C ILE A 5 -20.64 10.28 -15.13
N PRO A 6 -20.95 11.58 -15.03
CA PRO A 6 -20.25 12.59 -15.83
C PRO A 6 -18.75 12.44 -15.60
N ALA A 7 -17.95 12.33 -16.66
CA ALA A 7 -16.51 12.01 -16.59
C ALA A 7 -15.76 12.89 -15.57
N ALA A 8 -16.11 14.18 -15.50
CA ALA A 8 -15.55 15.12 -14.53
C ALA A 8 -15.84 14.77 -13.06
N ARG A 9 -17.03 14.23 -12.75
CA ARG A 9 -17.40 13.77 -11.41
C ARG A 9 -16.65 12.49 -11.05
N LEU A 10 -16.46 11.58 -12.02
CA LEU A 10 -15.66 10.37 -11.81
C LEU A 10 -14.20 10.72 -11.52
N SER A 11 -13.55 11.57 -12.34
CA SER A 11 -12.16 12.00 -12.09
C SER A 11 -11.99 12.63 -10.72
N LYS A 12 -12.87 13.55 -10.32
CA LYS A 12 -12.82 14.19 -8.99
C LYS A 12 -12.94 13.18 -7.84
N ASN A 13 -13.79 12.16 -7.99
CA ASN A 13 -13.95 11.11 -6.99
C ASN A 13 -12.69 10.24 -6.89
N LEU A 14 -12.06 9.89 -8.01
CA LEU A 14 -10.83 9.10 -8.05
C LEU A 14 -9.63 9.88 -7.50
N GLU A 15 -9.54 11.18 -7.79
CA GLU A 15 -8.53 12.08 -7.21
C GLU A 15 -8.66 12.14 -5.69
N ARG A 16 -9.89 12.33 -5.18
CA ARG A 16 -10.17 12.32 -3.74
C ARG A 16 -9.87 10.96 -3.12
N TRP A 17 -10.22 9.88 -3.80
CA TRP A 17 -9.95 8.52 -3.36
C TRP A 17 -8.45 8.28 -3.18
N LEU A 18 -7.63 8.57 -4.20
CA LEU A 18 -6.17 8.43 -4.12
C LEU A 18 -5.59 9.28 -2.98
N TYR A 19 -6.12 10.48 -2.76
CA TYR A 19 -5.69 11.30 -1.64
C TYR A 19 -6.03 10.66 -0.28
N ILE A 20 -7.22 10.07 -0.14
CA ILE A 20 -7.61 9.32 1.08
C ILE A 20 -6.68 8.12 1.28
N VAL A 21 -6.39 7.36 0.23
CA VAL A 21 -5.44 6.23 0.29
C VAL A 21 -4.06 6.70 0.74
N ALA A 22 -3.56 7.83 0.22
CA ALA A 22 -2.29 8.41 0.63
C ALA A 22 -2.27 8.79 2.12
N ILE A 23 -3.33 9.45 2.62
CA ILE A 23 -3.47 9.75 4.05
C ILE A 23 -3.56 8.47 4.88
N GLY A 24 -4.26 7.44 4.40
CA GLY A 24 -4.31 6.13 5.03
C GLY A 24 -2.92 5.51 5.22
N HIS A 25 -2.06 5.56 4.19
CA HIS A 25 -0.67 5.08 4.29
C HIS A 25 0.15 5.90 5.30
N ILE A 26 -0.03 7.23 5.34
CA ILE A 26 0.64 8.10 6.32
C ILE A 26 0.25 7.69 7.75
N LEU A 27 -1.05 7.58 8.01
CA LEU A 27 -1.57 7.25 9.33
C LEU A 27 -1.16 5.83 9.75
N LEU A 28 -1.30 4.85 8.85
CA LEU A 28 -0.88 3.48 9.10
C LEU A 28 0.62 3.40 9.36
N GLY A 29 1.44 4.05 8.53
CA GLY A 29 2.88 4.06 8.69
C GLY A 29 3.35 4.67 10.00
N PHE A 30 2.72 5.74 10.48
CA PHE A 30 2.99 6.29 11.81
C PHE A 30 2.46 5.44 12.96
N ALA A 31 1.37 4.69 12.74
CA ALA A 31 0.80 3.81 13.74
C ALA A 31 1.61 2.50 13.91
N LEU A 32 2.21 1.98 12.85
CA LEU A 32 2.91 0.69 12.84
C LEU A 32 4.00 0.54 13.92
N PRO A 33 4.85 1.55 14.21
CA PRO A 33 5.82 1.48 15.30
C PRO A 33 5.21 1.18 16.68
N VAL A 34 3.96 1.59 16.90
CA VAL A 34 3.24 1.32 18.16
C VAL A 34 2.43 0.04 18.05
N LEU A 35 1.72 -0.15 16.92
CA LEU A 35 0.86 -1.30 16.70
C LEU A 35 1.64 -2.61 16.74
N ALA A 36 2.86 -2.65 16.20
CA ALA A 36 3.71 -3.84 16.16
C ALA A 36 4.05 -4.40 17.55
N PHE A 37 3.98 -3.58 18.61
CA PHE A 37 4.20 -4.01 20.01
C PHE A 37 2.89 -4.15 20.81
N SER A 38 1.74 -3.95 20.17
CA SER A 38 0.42 -4.11 20.78
C SER A 38 -0.23 -5.45 20.39
N SER A 39 -1.35 -5.78 21.03
CA SER A 39 -2.18 -6.92 20.65
C SER A 39 -2.88 -6.75 19.30
N GLY A 40 -2.97 -5.53 18.77
CA GLY A 40 -3.52 -5.26 17.45
C GLY A 40 -2.71 -5.89 16.30
N PHE A 41 -1.46 -6.28 16.56
CA PHE A 41 -0.59 -6.93 15.58
C PHE A 41 -0.55 -8.46 15.72
N ASP A 42 -1.12 -9.03 16.78
CA ASP A 42 -0.94 -10.45 17.11
C ASP A 42 -1.49 -11.40 16.05
N PHE A 43 -2.57 -11.02 15.36
CA PHE A 43 -3.11 -11.83 14.25
C PHE A 43 -2.11 -11.96 13.11
N TYR A 44 -1.60 -10.84 12.61
CA TYR A 44 -0.61 -10.83 11.53
C TYR A 44 0.69 -11.52 11.98
N ALA A 45 1.18 -11.20 13.18
CA ALA A 45 2.37 -11.82 13.76
C ALA A 45 2.22 -13.35 13.89
N GLY A 46 1.03 -13.81 14.27
CA GLY A 46 0.66 -15.22 14.31
C GLY A 46 0.82 -15.88 12.94
N GLN A 47 0.15 -15.36 11.92
CA GLN A 47 0.23 -15.90 10.56
C GLN A 47 1.67 -15.92 10.02
N LEU A 48 2.44 -14.86 10.27
CA LEU A 48 3.84 -14.80 9.88
C LEU A 48 4.69 -15.85 10.61
N ARG A 49 4.45 -16.10 11.91
CA ARG A 49 5.14 -17.17 12.65
C ARG A 49 4.76 -18.54 12.14
N ASP A 50 3.47 -18.79 11.91
CA ASP A 50 2.97 -20.07 11.42
C ASP A 50 3.60 -20.42 10.06
N THR A 51 3.78 -19.42 9.17
CA THR A 51 4.43 -19.62 7.88
C THR A 51 5.91 -20.03 7.99
N PHE A 52 6.67 -19.42 8.90
CA PHE A 52 8.12 -19.63 8.98
C PHE A 52 8.56 -20.70 9.99
N TRP A 53 7.79 -20.93 11.05
CA TRP A 53 8.08 -21.90 12.12
C TRP A 53 7.09 -23.07 12.19
N GLY A 54 5.90 -22.97 11.59
CA GLY A 54 4.88 -24.00 11.71
C GLY A 54 4.55 -24.32 13.18
N ALA A 55 4.67 -25.60 13.56
CA ALA A 55 4.45 -26.05 14.94
C ALA A 55 5.68 -25.91 15.85
N ALA A 56 6.82 -25.42 15.34
CA ALA A 56 8.04 -25.30 16.12
C ALA A 56 7.98 -24.13 17.12
N THR A 57 8.69 -24.27 18.23
CA THR A 57 8.86 -23.19 19.21
C THR A 57 9.65 -22.03 18.58
N VAL A 58 9.09 -20.82 18.65
CA VAL A 58 9.76 -19.61 18.18
C VAL A 58 10.64 -19.02 19.30
N PRO A 59 11.94 -18.80 19.08
CA PRO A 59 12.81 -18.15 20.05
C PRO A 59 12.33 -16.75 20.42
N ALA A 60 12.54 -16.32 21.68
CA ALA A 60 12.09 -15.02 22.15
C ALA A 60 12.73 -13.85 21.37
N GLU A 61 13.98 -14.02 20.96
CA GLU A 61 14.74 -13.07 20.16
C GLU A 61 14.15 -12.91 18.75
N ALA A 62 13.65 -14.00 18.16
CA ALA A 62 12.98 -13.97 16.86
C ALA A 62 11.63 -13.24 16.94
N LEU A 63 10.89 -13.39 18.04
CA LEU A 63 9.66 -12.64 18.29
C LEU A 63 9.93 -11.14 18.44
N ALA A 64 10.98 -10.78 19.19
CA ALA A 64 11.38 -9.38 19.34
C ALA A 64 11.83 -8.77 18.01
N PHE A 65 12.64 -9.50 17.23
CA PHE A 65 13.07 -9.08 15.90
C PHE A 65 11.91 -8.90 14.94
N GLN A 66 10.94 -9.83 14.93
CA GLN A 66 9.73 -9.74 14.10
C GLN A 66 8.94 -8.46 14.39
N ARG A 67 8.71 -8.13 15.66
CA ARG A 67 8.00 -6.89 16.01
C ARG A 67 8.81 -5.65 15.63
N TRP A 68 10.12 -5.68 15.87
CA TRP A 68 11.01 -4.58 15.53
C TRP A 68 11.07 -4.30 14.02
N ILE A 69 11.19 -5.32 13.17
CA ILE A 69 11.30 -5.11 11.72
C ILE A 69 10.00 -4.54 11.13
N VAL A 70 8.84 -4.95 11.62
CA VAL A 70 7.56 -4.36 11.20
C VAL A 70 7.40 -2.94 11.71
N ALA A 71 7.79 -2.66 12.95
CA ALA A 71 7.82 -1.30 13.49
C ALA A 71 8.71 -0.38 12.62
N LEU A 72 9.90 -0.87 12.22
CA LEU A 72 10.83 -0.13 11.37
C LEU A 72 10.28 0.11 9.95
N PHE A 73 9.44 -0.79 9.45
CA PHE A 73 8.80 -0.63 8.15
C PHE A 73 7.74 0.48 8.12
N GLY A 74 7.13 0.80 9.27
CA GLY A 74 6.12 1.85 9.38
C GLY A 74 6.50 3.20 8.78
N PRO A 75 7.63 3.81 9.17
CA PRO A 75 8.14 5.04 8.55
C PRO A 75 8.30 4.98 7.02
N THR A 76 8.62 3.81 6.46
CA THR A 76 8.68 3.59 5.00
C THR A 76 7.28 3.66 4.37
N VAL A 77 6.27 3.06 5.01
CA VAL A 77 4.86 3.16 4.56
C VAL A 77 4.39 4.62 4.63
N ALA A 78 4.75 5.34 5.70
CA ALA A 78 4.40 6.75 5.85
C ALA A 78 5.05 7.63 4.77
N SER A 79 6.33 7.41 4.45
CA SER A 79 7.03 8.17 3.40
C SER A 79 6.41 7.93 2.02
N TRP A 80 6.00 6.69 1.73
CA TRP A 80 5.22 6.36 0.53
C TRP A 80 3.91 7.13 0.45
N GLY A 81 3.16 7.19 1.55
CA GLY A 81 1.93 7.97 1.64
C GLY A 81 2.16 9.47 1.42
N ILE A 82 3.25 10.04 1.94
CA ILE A 82 3.64 11.43 1.71
C ILE A 82 3.92 11.66 0.21
N LEU A 83 4.82 10.88 -0.39
CA LEU A 83 5.15 11.00 -1.82
C LEU A 83 3.91 10.85 -2.70
N MET A 84 3.05 9.88 -2.38
CA MET A 84 1.78 9.67 -3.06
C MET A 84 0.89 10.92 -2.97
N ALA A 85 0.74 11.53 -1.80
CA ALA A 85 -0.06 12.73 -1.62
C ALA A 85 0.46 13.91 -2.48
N TYR A 86 1.78 14.06 -2.61
CA TYR A 86 2.41 15.07 -3.47
C TYR A 86 2.16 14.79 -4.96
N LEU A 87 2.32 13.54 -5.41
CA LEU A 87 2.07 13.15 -6.80
C LEU A 87 0.60 13.33 -7.18
N VAL A 88 -0.34 12.93 -6.33
CA VAL A 88 -1.77 13.15 -6.54
C VAL A 88 -2.07 14.64 -6.65
N ARG A 89 -1.55 15.47 -5.73
CA ARG A 89 -1.72 16.94 -5.80
C ARG A 89 -1.11 17.56 -7.06
N ALA A 90 0.05 17.07 -7.50
CA ALA A 90 0.68 17.51 -8.73
C ALA A 90 -0.22 17.17 -9.93
N GLY A 91 -0.69 15.92 -10.05
CA GLY A 91 -1.55 15.48 -11.15
C GLY A 91 -2.88 16.23 -11.24
N VAL A 92 -3.48 16.55 -10.08
CA VAL A 92 -4.70 17.38 -10.01
C VAL A 92 -4.45 18.81 -10.50
N ARG A 93 -3.31 19.41 -10.15
CA ARG A 93 -3.01 20.82 -10.46
C ARG A 93 -2.48 21.03 -11.87
N SER A 94 -1.58 20.18 -12.34
CA SER A 94 -0.91 20.36 -13.63
C SER A 94 -1.70 19.81 -14.80
N LYS A 95 -2.62 18.85 -14.57
CA LYS A 95 -3.28 18.03 -15.60
C LYS A 95 -2.29 17.23 -16.47
N GLU A 96 -1.03 17.12 -16.05
CA GLU A 96 0.01 16.36 -16.71
C GLU A 96 -0.05 14.87 -16.35
N GLN A 97 0.58 14.03 -17.18
CA GLN A 97 0.61 12.58 -16.98
C GLN A 97 1.70 12.09 -16.03
N TRP A 98 2.81 12.83 -15.94
CA TRP A 98 3.99 12.41 -15.19
C TRP A 98 3.71 12.04 -13.72
N PRO A 99 2.78 12.69 -12.97
CA PRO A 99 2.55 12.30 -11.59
C PRO A 99 1.89 10.92 -11.47
N TRP A 100 0.98 10.59 -12.40
CA TRP A 100 0.34 9.27 -12.47
C TRP A 100 1.33 8.21 -12.93
N ASN A 101 2.20 8.52 -13.91
CA ASN A 101 3.30 7.64 -14.30
C ASN A 101 4.25 7.38 -13.12
N GLY A 102 4.56 8.40 -12.33
CA GLY A 102 5.34 8.27 -11.11
C GLY A 102 4.73 7.24 -10.16
N LEU A 103 3.44 7.36 -9.83
CA LEU A 103 2.73 6.38 -8.99
C LEU A 103 2.80 4.95 -9.56
N LEU A 104 2.53 4.79 -10.85
CA LEU A 104 2.49 3.48 -11.50
C LEU A 104 3.89 2.84 -11.57
N LEU A 105 4.93 3.62 -11.91
CA LEU A 105 6.30 3.13 -11.93
C LEU A 105 6.78 2.75 -10.52
N SER A 106 6.42 3.54 -9.49
CA SER A 106 6.73 3.19 -8.11
C SER A 106 6.04 1.88 -7.69
N LEU A 107 4.79 1.63 -8.13
CA LEU A 107 4.12 0.35 -7.89
C LEU A 107 4.79 -0.82 -8.62
N ILE A 108 5.20 -0.62 -9.88
CA ILE A 108 5.93 -1.65 -10.65
C ILE A 108 7.27 -1.98 -10.00
N ALA A 109 7.95 -1.00 -9.40
CA ALA A 109 9.20 -1.23 -8.68
C ALA A 109 8.99 -2.03 -7.38
N TRP A 110 7.91 -1.72 -6.64
CA TRP A 110 7.67 -2.32 -5.32
C TRP A 110 6.91 -3.66 -5.39
N ALA A 111 5.70 -3.67 -5.94
CA ALA A 111 4.75 -4.76 -5.75
C ALA A 111 5.22 -6.12 -6.30
N PRO A 112 5.84 -6.22 -7.50
CA PRO A 112 6.30 -7.51 -8.01
C PRO A 112 7.35 -8.16 -7.10
N LEU A 113 8.24 -7.35 -6.51
CA LEU A 113 9.29 -7.85 -5.62
C LEU A 113 8.69 -8.31 -4.29
N ASP A 114 7.81 -7.51 -3.69
CA ASP A 114 7.19 -7.83 -2.40
C ASP A 114 6.29 -9.07 -2.48
N ILE A 115 5.49 -9.16 -3.54
CA ILE A 115 4.64 -10.33 -3.82
C ILE A 115 5.51 -11.56 -4.09
N ALA A 116 6.58 -11.43 -4.88
CA ALA A 116 7.46 -12.57 -5.18
C ALA A 116 8.13 -13.10 -3.90
N ILE A 117 8.67 -12.22 -3.05
CA ILE A 117 9.27 -12.62 -1.77
C ILE A 117 8.25 -13.34 -0.89
N SER A 118 7.02 -12.84 -0.83
CA SER A 118 5.94 -13.45 -0.05
C SER A 118 5.54 -14.82 -0.59
N LEU A 119 5.42 -14.96 -1.91
CA LEU A 119 5.10 -16.24 -2.57
C LEU A 119 6.19 -17.28 -2.38
N LEU A 120 7.47 -16.89 -2.42
CA LEU A 120 8.60 -17.79 -2.18
C LEU A 120 8.57 -18.42 -0.79
N HIS A 121 7.95 -17.75 0.19
CA HIS A 121 7.79 -18.24 1.56
C HIS A 121 6.37 -18.76 1.84
N GLY A 122 5.45 -18.74 0.87
CA GLY A 122 4.06 -19.16 1.06
C GLY A 122 3.24 -18.23 1.96
N PHE A 123 3.65 -16.97 2.15
CA PHE A 123 2.97 -16.03 3.04
C PHE A 123 1.81 -15.30 2.34
N TRP A 124 0.70 -16.01 2.16
CA TRP A 124 -0.47 -15.52 1.40
C TRP A 124 -1.17 -14.29 1.98
N LEU A 125 -1.10 -14.08 3.30
CA LEU A 125 -1.69 -12.88 3.91
C LEU A 125 -1.01 -11.61 3.37
N HIS A 126 0.32 -11.62 3.21
CA HIS A 126 1.03 -10.48 2.65
C HIS A 126 0.70 -10.27 1.17
N VAL A 127 0.66 -11.35 0.39
CA VAL A 127 0.24 -11.31 -1.03
C VAL A 127 -1.13 -10.66 -1.17
N ALA A 128 -2.08 -11.00 -0.30
CA ALA A 128 -3.41 -10.39 -0.31
C ALA A 128 -3.38 -8.90 0.03
N ILE A 129 -2.59 -8.50 1.04
CA ILE A 129 -2.40 -7.09 1.41
C ILE A 129 -1.80 -6.30 0.23
N ASP A 130 -0.78 -6.85 -0.42
CA ASP A 130 -0.11 -6.22 -1.56
C ASP A 130 -1.06 -6.05 -2.75
N ILE A 131 -1.84 -7.08 -3.09
CA ILE A 131 -2.85 -7.02 -4.16
C ILE A 131 -3.90 -5.95 -3.85
N VAL A 132 -4.36 -5.85 -2.61
CA VAL A 132 -5.30 -4.80 -2.19
C VAL A 132 -4.66 -3.43 -2.39
N ALA A 133 -3.45 -3.20 -1.87
CA ALA A 133 -2.75 -1.92 -2.01
C ALA A 133 -2.56 -1.52 -3.48
N VAL A 134 -2.08 -2.45 -4.31
CA VAL A 134 -1.94 -2.24 -5.77
C VAL A 134 -3.28 -1.89 -6.39
N THR A 135 -4.35 -2.62 -6.07
CA THR A 135 -5.67 -2.37 -6.66
C THR A 135 -6.20 -0.98 -6.28
N LEU A 136 -6.09 -0.59 -5.01
CA LEU A 136 -6.58 0.69 -4.52
C LEU A 136 -5.81 1.90 -5.10
N ILE A 137 -4.60 1.69 -5.61
CA ILE A 137 -3.74 2.74 -6.17
C ILE A 137 -3.71 2.70 -7.70
N ALA A 138 -3.37 1.55 -8.30
CA ALA A 138 -3.15 1.41 -9.74
C ALA A 138 -4.41 1.68 -10.56
N VAL A 139 -5.56 1.12 -10.16
CA VAL A 139 -6.82 1.26 -10.91
C VAL A 139 -7.22 2.74 -11.04
N PRO A 140 -7.39 3.52 -9.95
CA PRO A 140 -7.71 4.94 -10.08
C PRO A 140 -6.59 5.74 -10.78
N ALA A 141 -5.31 5.43 -10.55
CA ALA A 141 -4.21 6.11 -11.21
C ALA A 141 -4.20 5.88 -12.74
N LEU A 142 -4.47 4.67 -13.21
CA LEU A 142 -4.58 4.34 -14.63
C LEU A 142 -5.75 5.08 -15.28
N ILE A 143 -6.93 5.08 -14.65
CA ILE A 143 -8.10 5.79 -15.18
C ILE A 143 -7.82 7.30 -15.28
N LEU A 144 -7.21 7.89 -14.24
CA LEU A 144 -6.86 9.30 -14.24
C LEU A 144 -5.79 9.65 -15.26
N ARG A 145 -4.80 8.77 -15.45
CA ARG A 145 -3.77 8.91 -16.49
C ARG A 145 -4.40 8.92 -17.88
N MET A 146 -5.24 7.93 -18.19
CA MET A 146 -5.92 7.79 -19.49
C MET A 146 -6.87 8.95 -19.78
N ALA A 147 -7.50 9.52 -18.75
CA ALA A 147 -8.33 10.72 -18.90
C ALA A 147 -7.54 11.99 -19.26
N ARG A 148 -6.20 11.94 -19.27
CA ARG A 148 -5.29 13.01 -19.73
C ARG A 148 -4.60 12.68 -21.06
N ASP A 149 -4.91 11.54 -21.68
CA ASP A 149 -4.49 11.19 -23.04
C ASP A 149 -5.47 11.75 -24.11
N ASN A 150 -6.65 12.25 -23.70
CA ASN A 150 -7.70 12.83 -24.56
C ASN A 150 -7.85 14.33 -24.32
#